data_AF-A0A356K6P0-F1
#
_entry.id   AF-A0A356K6P0-F1
#
_cell.length_a   1.000
_cell.length_b   1.000
_cell.length_c   1.000
_cell.angle_alpha   90.00
_cell.angle_beta   90.00
_cell.angle_gamma   90.00
#
_symmetry.space_group_name_H-M   'P 1'
#
loop_
_entity.id
_entity.type
_entity.pdbx_description
1 polymer ?
#
loop_
_entity_poly.entity_id
_entity_poly.type
_entity_poly.pdbx_seq_one_letter_code
_entity_poly.pdbx_strand_id
1 'polypeptide(L)'
;MSLQQIEDLRAEGEALHQFLETLQDHHWEMQTPFKDRTVNWVVQHLHDADRWTVHSVTDPDGFRAWMKDRSLIKNPDVLQGNELLQRWRGYFQDLCDALEAADPDLRAPWFGPDMGVRMMATARQMETWAH
;
A
#
# COMPACT_ATOMS: atom_id res chain seq x y z
N MET A 1 -9.39 -14.69 -15.05
CA MET A 1 -9.68 -15.17 -13.67
C MET A 1 -8.86 -14.30 -12.74
N SER A 2 -9.48 -13.75 -11.70
CA SER A 2 -8.75 -12.98 -10.69
C SER A 2 -7.76 -13.89 -9.95
N LEU A 3 -6.63 -13.34 -9.52
CA LEU A 3 -5.67 -14.09 -8.70
C LEU A 3 -6.17 -14.15 -7.26
N GLN A 4 -6.23 -15.35 -6.67
CA GLN A 4 -6.65 -15.52 -5.26
C GLN A 4 -5.92 -14.56 -4.30
N GLN A 5 -4.63 -14.31 -4.51
CA GLN A 5 -3.86 -13.38 -3.65
C GLN A 5 -4.39 -11.94 -3.68
N ILE A 6 -5.00 -11.50 -4.78
CA ILE A 6 -5.61 -10.17 -4.89
C ILE A 6 -6.95 -10.16 -4.12
N GLU A 7 -7.73 -11.23 -4.22
CA GLU A 7 -8.97 -11.39 -3.45
C GLU A 7 -8.68 -11.42 -1.94
N ASP A 8 -7.67 -12.20 -1.52
CA ASP A 8 -7.23 -12.30 -0.14
C ASP A 8 -6.70 -10.95 0.38
N LEU A 9 -5.92 -10.22 -0.44
CA LEU A 9 -5.47 -8.87 -0.12
C LEU A 9 -6.65 -7.90 0.07
N ARG A 10 -7.66 -7.97 -0.82
CA ARG A 10 -8.85 -7.12 -0.72
C ARG A 10 -9.64 -7.40 0.56
N ALA A 11 -9.78 -8.67 0.93
CA ALA A 11 -10.43 -9.07 2.18
C ALA A 11 -9.67 -8.60 3.42
N GLU A 12 -8.33 -8.73 3.41
CA GLU A 12 -7.47 -8.24 4.49
C GLU A 12 -7.60 -6.72 4.68
N GLY A 13 -7.55 -5.95 3.59
CA GLY A 13 -7.70 -4.50 3.68
C GLY A 13 -9.08 -4.04 4.14
N GLU A 14 -10.14 -4.78 3.81
CA GLU A 14 -11.49 -4.51 4.33
C GLU A 14 -11.57 -4.78 5.83
N ALA A 15 -11.00 -5.90 6.31
CA ALA A 15 -10.95 -6.19 7.74
C ALA A 15 -10.16 -5.13 8.52
N LEU A 16 -9.01 -4.70 7.99
CA LEU A 16 -8.22 -3.63 8.59
C LEU A 16 -9.00 -2.30 8.60
N HIS A 17 -9.68 -1.95 7.52
CA HIS A 17 -10.49 -0.74 7.45
C HIS A 17 -11.60 -0.73 8.51
N GLN A 18 -12.36 -1.83 8.62
CA GLN A 18 -13.42 -1.97 9.62
C GLN A 18 -12.89 -1.82 11.05
N PHE A 19 -11.69 -2.33 11.33
CA PHE A 19 -11.04 -2.11 12.63
C PHE A 19 -10.67 -0.64 12.84
N LEU A 20 -10.06 0.01 11.85
CA LEU A 20 -9.64 1.41 11.94
C LEU A 20 -10.81 2.38 12.11
N GLU A 21 -11.98 2.07 11.53
CA GLU A 21 -13.22 2.83 11.73
C GLU A 21 -13.70 2.84 13.20
N THR A 22 -13.28 1.88 14.02
CA THR A 22 -13.63 1.85 15.46
C THR A 22 -12.77 2.77 16.31
N LEU A 23 -11.68 3.32 15.76
CA LEU A 23 -10.74 4.14 16.50
C LEU A 23 -11.28 5.54 16.74
N GLN A 24 -11.04 6.06 17.94
CA GLN A 24 -11.27 7.47 18.28
C GLN A 24 -10.03 8.29 17.89
N ASP A 25 -10.20 9.61 17.74
CA ASP A 25 -9.12 10.52 17.31
C ASP A 25 -7.81 10.34 18.10
N HIS A 26 -7.91 10.19 19.42
CA HIS A 26 -6.72 10.03 20.27
C HIS A 26 -5.98 8.70 20.08
N HIS A 27 -6.64 7.66 19.55
CA HIS A 27 -5.98 6.38 19.25
C HIS A 27 -5.01 6.50 18.07
N TRP A 28 -5.21 7.46 17.16
CA TRP A 28 -4.35 7.64 15.98
C TRP A 28 -2.92 8.07 16.35
N GLU A 29 -2.75 8.70 17.51
CA GLU A 29 -1.44 9.10 18.07
C GLU A 29 -0.84 8.04 19.01
N MET A 30 -1.56 6.95 19.31
CA MET A 30 -1.02 5.89 20.16
C MET A 30 0.10 5.13 19.44
N GLN A 31 1.16 4.82 20.20
CA GLN A 31 2.27 4.02 19.70
C GLN A 31 1.85 2.54 19.58
N THR A 32 2.19 1.96 18.45
CA THR A 32 2.07 0.53 18.16
C THR A 32 3.34 -0.20 18.62
N PRO A 33 3.28 -1.52 18.85
CA PRO A 33 4.47 -2.34 19.09
C PRO A 33 5.48 -2.32 17.93
N PHE A 34 5.07 -1.91 16.73
CA PHE A 34 5.97 -1.77 15.59
C PHE A 34 6.89 -0.56 15.76
N LYS A 35 8.04 -0.78 16.41
CA LYS A 35 9.10 0.24 16.58
C LYS A 35 8.59 1.56 17.17
N ASP A 36 7.62 1.47 18.09
CA ASP A 36 6.98 2.62 18.77
C ASP A 36 6.38 3.66 17.80
N ARG A 37 5.99 3.23 16.60
CA ARG A 37 5.36 4.09 15.58
C ARG A 37 3.90 4.30 15.89
N THR A 38 3.38 5.50 15.65
CA THR A 38 1.96 5.77 15.86
C THR A 38 1.09 5.05 14.84
N VAL A 39 -0.21 4.86 15.16
CA VAL A 39 -1.18 4.34 14.18
C VAL A 39 -1.21 5.20 12.91
N ASN A 40 -1.14 6.54 13.07
CA ASN A 40 -0.97 7.47 11.95
C ASN A 40 0.21 7.11 11.05
N TRP A 41 1.37 6.85 11.66
CA TRP A 41 2.57 6.49 10.91
C TRP A 41 2.39 5.15 10.17
N VAL A 42 1.80 4.15 10.82
CA VAL A 42 1.59 2.83 10.22
C VAL A 42 0.66 2.92 9.01
N VAL A 43 -0.51 3.53 9.15
CA VAL A 43 -1.47 3.64 8.05
C VAL A 43 -0.92 4.49 6.90
N GLN A 44 -0.15 5.55 7.21
CA GLN A 44 0.53 6.35 6.19
C GLN A 44 1.59 5.53 5.45
N HIS A 45 2.39 4.73 6.17
CA HIS A 45 3.38 3.82 5.56
C HIS A 45 2.72 2.81 4.63
N LEU A 46 1.61 2.20 5.06
CA LEU A 46 0.83 1.29 4.24
C LEU A 46 0.27 1.97 2.97
N HIS A 47 -0.23 3.20 3.11
CA HIS A 47 -0.71 3.99 1.98
C HIS A 47 0.41 4.36 0.99
N ASP A 48 1.61 4.68 1.49
CA ASP A 48 2.74 4.96 0.62
C ASP A 48 3.24 3.70 -0.11
N ALA A 49 3.21 2.54 0.56
CA ALA A 49 3.47 1.25 -0.09
C ALA A 49 2.46 0.98 -1.22
N ASP A 50 1.17 1.25 -0.99
CA ASP A 50 0.12 1.12 -2.01
C ASP A 50 0.44 1.98 -3.25
N ARG A 51 0.83 3.24 -3.02
CA ARG A 51 1.18 4.19 -4.09
C ARG A 51 2.40 3.74 -4.89
N TRP A 52 3.41 3.18 -4.23
CA TRP A 52 4.59 2.64 -4.92
C TRP A 52 4.22 1.42 -5.75
N THR A 53 3.37 0.53 -5.23
CA THR A 53 2.93 -0.65 -5.99
C THR A 53 2.13 -0.25 -7.23
N VAL A 54 1.17 0.69 -7.11
CA VAL A 54 0.44 1.19 -8.28
C VAL A 54 1.40 1.78 -9.31
N HIS A 55 2.30 2.69 -8.90
CA HIS A 55 3.26 3.31 -9.82
C HIS A 55 4.14 2.26 -10.52
N SER A 56 4.67 1.30 -9.77
CA SER A 56 5.48 0.20 -10.30
C SER A 56 4.75 -0.64 -11.36
N VAL A 57 3.44 -0.87 -11.17
CA VAL A 57 2.63 -1.71 -12.06
C VAL A 57 2.12 -0.93 -13.27
N THR A 58 1.69 0.32 -13.09
CA THR A 58 1.05 1.12 -14.16
C THR A 58 2.05 1.90 -15.01
N ASP A 59 3.20 2.26 -14.45
CA ASP A 59 4.30 2.93 -15.17
C ASP A 59 5.67 2.38 -14.72
N PRO A 60 6.05 1.17 -15.17
CA PRO A 60 7.31 0.55 -14.81
C PRO A 60 8.55 1.41 -15.12
N ASP A 61 8.57 2.07 -16.27
CA ASP A 61 9.71 2.90 -16.69
C ASP A 61 9.82 4.17 -15.85
N GLY A 62 8.69 4.83 -15.57
CA GLY A 62 8.60 5.95 -14.64
C GLY A 62 9.07 5.55 -13.24
N PHE A 63 8.66 4.38 -12.74
CA PHE A 63 9.09 3.89 -11.43
C PHE A 63 10.60 3.62 -11.39
N ARG A 64 11.20 3.05 -12.45
CA ARG A 64 12.67 2.87 -12.54
C ARG A 64 13.41 4.20 -12.56
N ALA A 65 12.90 5.19 -13.28
CA ALA A 65 13.47 6.54 -13.29
C ALA A 65 13.39 7.17 -11.90
N TRP A 66 12.23 7.05 -11.25
CA TRP A 66 11.97 7.51 -9.89
C TRP A 66 12.90 6.88 -8.84
N MET A 67 13.20 5.59 -8.96
CA MET A 67 14.15 4.92 -8.06
C MET A 67 15.60 5.40 -8.25
N LYS A 68 15.98 5.82 -9.46
CA LYS A 68 17.34 6.32 -9.77
C LYS A 68 17.56 7.76 -9.31
N ASP A 69 16.51 8.57 -9.33
CA ASP A 69 16.58 9.97 -8.95
C ASP A 69 15.56 10.29 -7.85
N ARG A 70 16.07 10.34 -6.61
CA ARG A 70 15.29 10.64 -5.41
C ARG A 70 14.69 12.05 -5.43
N SER A 71 15.16 12.97 -6.28
CA SER A 71 14.55 14.29 -6.45
C SER A 71 13.18 14.24 -7.14
N LEU A 72 12.88 13.15 -7.84
CA LEU A 72 11.56 12.87 -8.44
C LEU A 72 10.54 12.40 -7.40
N ILE A 73 10.95 12.16 -6.16
CA ILE A 73 10.05 11.89 -5.05
C ILE A 73 9.35 13.21 -4.71
N LYS A 74 8.13 13.39 -5.22
CA LYS A 74 7.19 14.28 -4.56
C LYS A 74 6.95 13.70 -3.17
N ASN A 75 7.34 14.44 -2.13
CA ASN A 75 6.98 14.05 -0.78
C ASN A 75 5.47 13.85 -0.73
N PRO A 76 5.01 12.67 -0.30
CA PRO A 76 3.61 12.47 0.02
C PRO A 76 3.09 13.61 0.89
N ASP A 77 1.86 14.04 0.66
CA ASP A 77 1.15 14.77 1.70
C ASP A 77 1.13 13.87 2.95
N VAL A 78 1.53 14.42 4.09
CA VAL A 78 1.45 13.71 5.37
C VAL A 78 0.01 13.83 5.84
N LEU A 79 -0.75 12.76 5.69
CA LEU A 79 -2.14 12.67 6.11
C LEU A 79 -2.22 12.09 7.52
N GLN A 80 -3.30 12.39 8.23
CA GLN A 80 -3.53 11.87 9.58
C GLN A 80 -5.02 11.59 9.83
N GLY A 81 -5.29 10.70 10.79
CA GLY A 81 -6.62 10.41 11.31
C GLY A 81 -7.61 9.97 10.24
N ASN A 82 -8.82 10.51 10.32
CA ASN A 82 -9.90 10.15 9.41
C ASN A 82 -9.62 10.54 7.94
N GLU A 83 -8.87 11.62 7.67
CA GLU A 83 -8.50 11.97 6.30
C GLU A 83 -7.59 10.91 5.69
N LEU A 84 -6.59 10.44 6.45
CA LEU A 84 -5.72 9.34 6.05
C LEU A 84 -6.51 8.05 5.83
N LEU A 85 -7.43 7.70 6.74
CA LEU A 85 -8.28 6.50 6.62
C LEU A 85 -9.07 6.52 5.30
N GLN A 86 -9.76 7.62 5.00
CA GLN A 86 -10.56 7.75 3.79
C GLN A 86 -9.71 7.70 2.52
N ARG A 87 -8.56 8.38 2.51
CA ARG A 87 -7.67 8.38 1.36
C ARG A 87 -7.06 7.02 1.12
N TRP A 88 -6.57 6.37 2.18
CA TRP A 88 -6.01 5.04 2.12
C TRP A 88 -7.05 4.03 1.62
N ARG A 89 -8.28 4.04 2.17
CA ARG A 89 -9.33 3.09 1.79
C ARG A 89 -9.64 3.12 0.30
N GLY A 90 -9.84 4.32 -0.25
CA GLY A 90 -10.13 4.49 -1.68
C GLY A 90 -8.96 4.05 -2.54
N TYR A 91 -7.75 4.52 -2.21
CA TYR A 91 -6.55 4.17 -2.98
C TYR A 91 -6.19 2.69 -2.89
N PHE A 92 -6.49 2.02 -1.78
CA PHE A 92 -6.29 0.58 -1.64
C PHE A 92 -7.21 -0.22 -2.57
N GLN A 93 -8.43 0.27 -2.87
CA GLN A 93 -9.28 -0.33 -3.91
C GLN A 93 -8.64 -0.15 -5.28
N ASP A 94 -8.18 1.07 -5.60
CA ASP A 94 -7.50 1.37 -6.86
C ASP A 94 -6.25 0.48 -7.05
N LEU A 95 -5.51 0.22 -5.96
CA LEU A 95 -4.39 -0.71 -5.98
C LEU A 95 -4.83 -2.14 -6.37
N CYS A 96 -5.85 -2.67 -5.70
CA CYS A 96 -6.33 -4.02 -5.99
C CYS A 96 -6.82 -4.13 -7.43
N ASP A 97 -7.52 -3.11 -7.91
CA ASP A 97 -8.03 -3.04 -9.29
C ASP A 97 -6.88 -2.94 -10.30
N ALA A 98 -5.83 -2.16 -10.00
CA ALA A 98 -4.63 -2.05 -10.83
C ALA A 98 -3.86 -3.37 -10.92
N LEU A 99 -3.74 -4.11 -9.82
CA LEU A 99 -3.13 -5.44 -9.81
C LEU A 99 -3.96 -6.46 -10.59
N GLU A 100 -5.29 -6.37 -10.53
CA GLU A 100 -6.19 -7.26 -11.26
C GLU A 100 -6.18 -6.98 -12.77
N ALA A 101 -6.03 -5.71 -13.17
CA ALA A 101 -5.94 -5.30 -14.57
C ALA A 101 -4.54 -5.48 -15.18
N ALA A 102 -3.51 -5.73 -14.37
CA ALA A 102 -2.14 -5.88 -14.84
C ALA A 102 -1.94 -7.12 -15.71
N ASP A 103 -0.97 -7.06 -16.62
CA ASP A 103 -0.52 -8.23 -17.39
C ASP A 103 -0.02 -9.33 -16.41
N PRO A 104 -0.57 -10.55 -16.45
CA PRO A 104 -0.14 -11.66 -15.59
C PRO A 104 1.37 -11.98 -15.69
N ASP A 105 1.99 -11.71 -16.84
CA ASP A 105 3.42 -11.93 -17.09
C ASP A 105 4.28 -10.71 -16.75
N LEU A 106 3.69 -9.61 -16.28
CA LEU A 106 4.40 -8.40 -15.88
C LEU A 106 5.45 -8.71 -14.80
N ARG A 107 6.66 -8.19 -15.02
CA ARG A 107 7.72 -8.09 -14.01
C ARG A 107 7.87 -6.64 -13.61
N ALA A 108 7.11 -6.25 -12.59
CA ALA A 108 7.04 -4.90 -12.10
C ALA A 108 8.31 -4.54 -11.30
N PRO A 109 8.99 -3.42 -11.60
CA PRO A 109 10.22 -3.01 -10.94
C PRO A 109 9.99 -2.74 -9.46
N TRP A 110 10.91 -3.16 -8.61
CA TRP A 110 10.79 -2.92 -7.17
C TRP A 110 12.12 -2.48 -6.55
N PHE A 111 12.11 -2.13 -5.27
CA PHE A 111 13.33 -1.75 -4.53
C PHE A 111 14.35 -2.90 -4.42
N GLY A 112 13.92 -4.13 -4.69
CA GLY A 112 14.76 -5.31 -4.82
C GLY A 112 14.62 -5.93 -6.23
N PRO A 113 14.59 -7.26 -6.35
CA PRO A 113 14.28 -7.90 -7.62
C PRO A 113 12.91 -7.47 -8.15
N ASP A 114 12.78 -7.35 -9.46
CA ASP A 114 11.48 -7.14 -10.11
C ASP A 114 10.50 -8.24 -9.65
N MET A 115 9.24 -7.87 -9.39
CA MET A 115 8.22 -8.76 -8.83
C MET A 115 7.11 -9.04 -9.83
N GLY A 116 6.58 -10.27 -9.83
CA GLY A 116 5.35 -10.57 -10.56
C GLY A 116 4.13 -10.05 -9.81
N VAL A 117 2.99 -9.89 -10.50
CA VAL A 117 1.72 -9.39 -9.92
C VAL A 117 1.32 -10.17 -8.65
N ARG A 118 1.40 -11.51 -8.68
CA ARG A 118 1.12 -12.35 -7.51
C ARG A 118 2.00 -12.00 -6.32
N MET A 119 3.29 -11.77 -6.57
CA MET A 119 4.26 -11.47 -5.51
C MET A 119 4.08 -10.05 -4.97
N MET A 120 3.68 -9.08 -5.81
CA MET A 120 3.26 -7.75 -5.36
C MET A 120 2.08 -7.84 -4.38
N ALA A 121 1.03 -8.59 -4.73
CA ALA A 121 -0.13 -8.78 -3.86
C ALA A 121 0.24 -9.43 -2.52
N THR A 122 1.01 -10.53 -2.57
CA THR A 122 1.48 -11.21 -1.35
C THR A 122 2.38 -10.33 -0.49
N ALA A 123 3.32 -9.60 -1.09
CA ALA A 123 4.20 -8.69 -0.35
C ALA A 123 3.39 -7.58 0.32
N ARG A 124 2.38 -7.02 -0.36
CA ARG A 124 1.55 -5.99 0.25
C ARG A 124 0.68 -6.54 1.38
N GLN A 125 0.17 -7.76 1.26
CA GLN A 125 -0.56 -8.42 2.36
C GLN A 125 0.36 -8.64 3.57
N MET A 126 1.61 -9.06 3.34
CA MET A 126 2.62 -9.20 4.39
C MET A 126 2.89 -7.87 5.11
N GLU A 127 2.92 -6.73 4.41
CA GLU A 127 3.07 -5.42 5.06
C GLU A 127 1.94 -5.16 6.07
N THR A 128 0.69 -5.53 5.77
CA THR A 128 -0.41 -5.39 6.74
C THR A 128 -0.17 -6.20 8.01
N TRP A 129 0.39 -7.40 7.90
CA TRP A 129 0.62 -8.26 9.07
C TRP A 129 1.89 -7.90 9.86
N ALA A 130 2.87 -7.31 9.19
CA ALA A 130 4.15 -6.96 9.80
C ALA A 130 4.07 -5.68 10.66
N HIS A 131 3.08 -4.84 10.42
CA HIS A 131 2.91 -3.51 11.02
C HIS A 131 1.73 -3.46 11.97
#